data_AF-A0A952B147-F1
#
_entry.id   AF-A0A952B147-F1
#
_cell.length_a   1.000
_cell.length_b   1.000
_cell.length_c   1.000
_cell.angle_alpha   90.00
_cell.angle_beta   90.00
_cell.angle_gamma   90.00
#
_symmetry.space_group_name_H-M   'P 1'
#
loop_
_entity.id
_entity.type
_entity.pdbx_description
1 polymer ?
#
loop_
_entity_poly.entity_id
_entity_poly.type
_entity_poly.pdbx_seq_one_letter_code
_entity_poly.pdbx_strand_id
1 'polypeptide(L)'
;MRFLEETKKLIGEITEIFLLLIALGITIEILFGTDTTVPFFGGIVENITMLLSSLGDNGLVGLIALAIIFFLFHRRQPVHQHQG
;
A
#
# COMPACT_ATOMS: atom_id res chain seq x y z
N MET A 1 3.07 -24.33 -14.60
CA MET A 1 3.27 -22.86 -14.55
C MET A 1 1.96 -22.06 -14.40
N ARG A 2 0.79 -22.59 -14.81
CA ARG A 2 -0.51 -21.87 -14.74
C ARG A 2 -0.96 -21.49 -13.31
N PHE A 3 -0.72 -22.38 -12.33
CA PHE A 3 -1.10 -22.15 -10.92
C PHE A 3 -0.47 -20.90 -10.30
N LEU A 4 0.80 -20.59 -10.62
CA LEU A 4 1.47 -19.39 -10.09
C LEU A 4 0.89 -18.11 -10.70
N GLU A 5 0.53 -18.14 -11.98
CA GLU A 5 -0.10 -17.00 -12.65
C GLU A 5 -1.53 -16.78 -12.15
N GLU A 6 -2.30 -17.84 -11.94
CA GLU A 6 -3.64 -17.77 -11.34
C GLU A 6 -3.57 -17.25 -9.88
N THR A 7 -2.60 -17.69 -9.09
CA THR A 7 -2.40 -17.22 -7.71
C THR A 7 -1.98 -15.75 -7.66
N LYS A 8 -1.02 -15.33 -8.50
CA LYS A 8 -0.60 -13.92 -8.60
C LYS A 8 -1.76 -13.03 -9.00
N LYS A 9 -2.57 -13.46 -9.97
CA LYS A 9 -3.75 -12.73 -10.42
C LYS A 9 -4.77 -12.56 -9.30
N LEU A 10 -5.08 -13.63 -8.57
CA LEU A 10 -6.02 -13.61 -7.45
C LEU A 10 -5.53 -12.67 -6.32
N ILE A 11 -4.25 -12.73 -5.96
CA ILE A 11 -3.68 -11.82 -4.95
C ILE A 11 -3.76 -10.37 -5.43
N GLY A 12 -3.50 -10.10 -6.71
CA GLY A 12 -3.64 -8.77 -7.30
C GLY A 12 -5.05 -8.22 -7.19
N GLU A 13 -6.05 -8.99 -7.63
CA GLU A 13 -7.47 -8.59 -7.59
C GLU A 13 -7.97 -8.38 -6.16
N ILE A 14 -7.59 -9.26 -5.23
CA ILE A 14 -7.94 -9.08 -3.81
C ILE A 14 -7.27 -7.82 -3.25
N THR A 15 -5.98 -7.61 -3.52
CA THR A 15 -5.26 -6.42 -3.06
C THR A 15 -5.92 -5.14 -3.56
N GLU A 16 -6.36 -5.10 -4.81
CA GLU A 16 -7.08 -3.97 -5.38
C GLU A 16 -8.39 -3.67 -4.61
N ILE A 17 -9.17 -4.70 -4.29
CA ILE A 17 -10.38 -4.55 -3.46
C ILE A 17 -10.03 -3.98 -2.08
N PHE A 18 -8.99 -4.50 -1.42
CA PHE A 18 -8.57 -3.98 -0.12
C PHE A 18 -8.07 -2.53 -0.20
N LEU A 19 -7.38 -2.13 -1.27
CA LEU A 19 -6.95 -0.74 -1.48
C LEU A 19 -8.15 0.20 -1.61
N LEU A 20 -9.20 -0.20 -2.34
CA LEU A 20 -10.45 0.56 -2.42
C LEU A 20 -11.14 0.67 -1.05
N LEU A 21 -11.14 -0.41 -0.26
CA LEU A 21 -11.70 -0.40 1.10
C LEU A 21 -10.90 0.49 2.05
N ILE A 22 -9.57 0.51 1.96
CA ILE A 22 -8.72 1.42 2.74
C ILE A 22 -9.01 2.86 2.36
N ALA A 23 -9.11 3.18 1.07
CA ALA A 23 -9.43 4.52 0.61
C ALA A 23 -10.80 5.00 1.13
N LEU A 24 -11.80 4.11 1.10
CA LEU A 24 -13.11 4.36 1.69
C LEU A 24 -13.01 4.57 3.21
N GLY A 25 -12.27 3.70 3.91
CA GLY A 25 -12.09 3.78 5.36
C GLY A 25 -11.44 5.08 5.80
N ILE A 26 -10.36 5.51 5.12
CA ILE A 26 -9.71 6.80 5.37
C ILE A 26 -10.70 7.95 5.17
N THR A 27 -11.50 7.90 4.10
CA THR A 27 -12.50 8.93 3.81
C THR A 27 -13.54 9.03 4.92
N ILE A 28 -14.05 7.89 5.39
CA ILE A 28 -15.03 7.82 6.47
C ILE A 28 -14.43 8.32 7.79
N GLU A 29 -13.22 7.88 8.15
CA GLU A 29 -12.51 8.28 9.37
C GLU A 29 -12.23 9.79 9.41
N ILE A 30 -11.92 10.41 8.27
CA ILE A 30 -11.75 11.88 8.16
C ILE A 30 -13.09 12.61 8.31
N LEU A 31 -14.18 12.09 7.72
CA LEU A 31 -15.48 12.76 7.72
C LEU A 31 -16.18 12.71 9.08
N PHE A 32 -16.10 11.58 9.76
CA PHE A 32 -16.81 11.34 11.03
C PHE A 32 -15.90 11.41 12.26
N GLY A 33 -14.58 11.52 12.06
CA GLY A 33 -13.59 11.49 13.13
C GLY A 33 -13.37 10.09 13.70
N THR A 34 -12.53 10.02 14.74
CA THR A 34 -12.24 8.79 15.49
C THR A 34 -13.28 8.47 16.56
N ASP A 35 -14.34 9.28 16.67
CA ASP A 35 -15.39 9.06 17.64
C ASP A 35 -16.19 7.81 17.26
N THR A 36 -16.39 6.94 18.26
CA THR A 36 -16.84 5.53 18.27
C THR A 36 -18.10 5.15 17.44
N THR A 37 -18.64 6.08 16.68
CA THR A 37 -19.88 6.01 15.90
C THR A 37 -19.78 5.17 14.62
N VAL A 38 -18.58 4.83 14.12
CA VAL A 38 -18.42 4.07 12.87
C VAL A 38 -17.72 2.73 13.10
N PRO A 39 -18.46 1.61 13.08
CA PRO A 39 -17.89 0.26 13.16
C PRO A 39 -16.94 -0.05 11.99
N PHE A 40 -15.83 -0.74 12.26
CA PHE A 40 -14.87 -1.30 11.29
C PHE A 40 -13.98 -0.34 10.47
N PHE A 41 -14.21 0.98 10.50
CA PHE A 41 -13.45 1.95 9.70
C PHE A 41 -12.57 2.92 10.53
N GLY A 42 -12.32 2.62 11.81
CA GLY A 42 -11.48 3.44 12.69
C GLY A 42 -10.03 2.95 12.82
N GLY A 43 -9.10 3.89 13.05
CA GLY A 43 -7.69 3.61 13.34
C GLY A 43 -6.81 3.42 12.11
N ILE A 44 -7.33 3.61 10.90
CA ILE A 44 -6.54 3.50 9.66
C ILE A 44 -5.61 4.71 9.55
N VAL A 45 -6.16 5.90 9.76
CA VAL A 45 -5.38 7.15 9.74
C VAL A 45 -4.34 7.14 10.86
N GLU A 46 -4.71 6.73 12.07
CA GLU A 46 -3.78 6.62 13.21
C GLU A 46 -2.62 5.65 12.94
N ASN A 47 -2.90 4.47 12.38
CA ASN A 47 -1.85 3.51 12.03
C ASN A 47 -0.86 4.09 11.00
N ILE A 48 -1.37 4.78 9.98
CA ILE A 48 -0.53 5.41 8.94
C ILE A 48 0.32 6.54 9.54
N THR A 49 -0.27 7.40 10.38
CA THR A 49 0.47 8.51 11.00
C THR A 49 1.52 8.01 11.99
N MET A 50 1.25 6.95 12.74
CA MET A 50 2.21 6.31 13.64
C MET A 50 3.40 5.71 12.88
N LEU A 51 3.14 5.02 11.75
CA LEU A 51 4.18 4.52 10.86
C LEU A 51 5.01 5.68 10.29
N LEU A 52 4.36 6.74 9.84
CA LEU A 52 5.03 7.92 9.29
C LEU A 52 5.89 8.62 10.35
N SER A 53 5.41 8.74 11.59
CA SER A 53 6.19 9.29 12.71
C SER A 53 7.43 8.45 12.95
N SER A 54 7.28 7.12 13.01
CA SER A 54 8.40 6.18 13.24
C SER A 54 9.46 6.25 12.13
N LEU A 55 9.01 6.44 10.88
CA LEU A 55 9.87 6.65 9.72
C LEU A 55 10.54 8.03 9.74
N GLY A 56 9.85 9.07 10.21
CA GLY A 56 10.38 10.42 10.38
C GLY A 56 11.48 10.49 11.44
N ASP A 57 11.28 9.81 12.57
CA ASP A 57 12.26 9.69 13.66
C ASP A 57 13.55 9.00 13.19
N ASN A 58 13.43 8.08 12.23
CA ASN A 58 14.56 7.38 11.59
C ASN A 58 14.71 7.77 10.11
N GLY A 59 14.64 9.07 9.79
CA GLY A 59 14.54 9.57 8.41
C GLY A 59 15.51 8.96 7.39
N LEU A 60 16.76 8.68 7.78
CA LEU A 60 17.74 8.01 6.90
C LEU A 60 17.33 6.56 6.58
N VAL A 61 16.90 5.79 7.59
CA VAL A 61 16.44 4.41 7.42
C VAL A 61 15.16 4.38 6.57
N GLY A 62 14.26 5.36 6.79
CA GLY A 62 13.07 5.53 5.97
C GLY A 62 13.39 5.77 4.50
N LEU A 63 14.37 6.64 4.20
CA LEU A 63 14.81 6.91 2.82
C LEU A 63 15.41 5.66 2.15
N ILE A 64 16.22 4.89 2.88
CA ILE A 64 16.81 3.64 2.37
C ILE A 64 15.71 2.62 2.04
N ALA A 65 14.71 2.47 2.92
CA ALA A 65 13.58 1.58 2.69
C ALA A 65 12.80 1.99 1.42
N LEU A 66 12.52 3.29 1.24
CA LEU A 66 11.88 3.82 0.03
C LEU A 66 12.71 3.54 -1.23
N ALA A 67 14.02 3.76 -1.20
CA ALA A 67 14.91 3.48 -2.33
C ALA A 67 14.86 2.00 -2.76
N ILE A 68 14.86 1.08 -1.79
CA ILE A 68 14.74 -0.37 -2.05
C ILE A 68 13.38 -0.70 -2.68
N ILE A 69 12.28 -0.15 -2.14
CA ILE A 69 10.94 -0.36 -2.69
C ILE A 69 10.88 0.15 -4.14
N PHE A 70 11.32 1.38 -4.39
CA PHE A 70 11.35 1.97 -5.73
C PHE A 70 12.15 1.12 -6.73
N PHE A 71 13.33 0.64 -6.31
CA PHE A 71 14.17 -0.24 -7.13
C PHE A 71 13.47 -1.55 -7.48
N LEU A 72 12.80 -2.19 -6.52
CA LEU A 72 12.06 -3.44 -6.74
C LEU A 72 10.88 -3.26 -7.69
N PHE A 73 10.13 -2.15 -7.58
CA PHE A 73 9.01 -1.87 -8.49
C PHE A 73 9.48 -1.54 -9.91
N HIS A 74 10.54 -0.73 -10.07
CA HIS A 74 11.07 -0.39 -11.40
C HIS A 74 11.70 -1.59 -12.12
N ARG A 75 12.30 -2.53 -11.38
CA ARG A 75 12.89 -3.74 -11.98
C ARG A 75 11.85 -4.66 -12.65
N ARG A 76 10.55 -4.53 -12.34
CA ARG A 76 9.51 -5.38 -12.92
C ARG A 76 9.02 -4.94 -14.29
N GLN A 77 9.50 -3.81 -14.83
CA GLN A 77 9.21 -3.43 -16.21
C GLN A 77 10.16 -4.20 -17.14
N PRO A 78 9.68 -5.15 -17.96
CA PRO A 78 10.52 -5.69 -19.03
C PRO A 78 10.86 -4.53 -19.95
N VAL A 79 12.14 -4.14 -19.95
CA VAL A 79 12.70 -3.27 -21.00
C VAL A 79 12.28 -3.89 -22.31
N HIS A 80 11.41 -3.18 -23.04
CA HIS A 80 11.04 -3.57 -24.38
C HIS A 80 12.32 -3.45 -25.20
N GLN A 81 13.00 -4.58 -25.33
CA GLN A 81 14.10 -4.74 -26.26
C GLN A 81 13.48 -4.54 -27.64
N HIS A 82 13.62 -3.34 -28.16
CA HIS A 82 13.56 -3.08 -29.58
C HIS A 82 14.56 -4.03 -30.24
N GLN A 83 14.04 -5.13 -30.78
CA GLN A 83 14.72 -5.95 -31.76
C GLN A 83 14.07 -5.64 -33.11
N GLY A 84 14.90 -5.19 -34.06
CA GLY A 84 14.54 -4.99 -35.48
C GLY A 84 14.38 -3.54 -35.87
#